data_AF-A0A9D6P565-F1
#
_entry.id   AF-A0A9D6P565-F1
#
_cell.length_a   1.000
_cell.length_b   1.000
_cell.length_c   1.000
_cell.angle_alpha   90.00
_cell.angle_beta   90.00
_cell.angle_gamma   90.00
#
_symmetry.space_group_name_H-M   'P 1'
#
loop_
_entity.id
_entity.type
_entity.pdbx_description
1 polymer ?
#
loop_
_entity_poly.entity_id
_entity_poly.type
_entity_poly.pdbx_seq_one_letter_code
_entity_poly.pdbx_strand_id
1 'polypeptide(L)'
;MFAHLRKCIKYYAFLLPIVLTTFYLLPIVHADEIEDLQKQIDQLNQARELSVKATKPLEGQLDSLKRQLTQIQANLEHLAQSIKSKQRNLDIREDKLALQQALLEKRVKAYYIRSYLADPLMVILSSIGAGDLFRELSYRQSVAKEDRTIITSITAEVVDLLTQKTKLEKDKVKLAVFQAEVDKNAQFLGGEIKKAKAYQADLSQQIGQLSQRQQQIIAQRQAFLNLPTSLGAGPLFCTDDRKLDPGFRPAFAFFTFGIPHRVGMNQYGALGRAQNGQNHEDILKAYFDNFNFETRSNINISVSGYGSMSLEQYLLGIYEMPDSWPAEALKAQAIAARSYALAYTNSGASEICTTQACQVYKGGNKGGNWEQAVKATEGKVMVSGGLVVKGWYSSTDGGYTFSSSDVWGSGTSFTKRIRDTNGDIGSFPDLFSKSYDKDSPCFYAAQGLRTEYAKSAWLKGEEVADIANMIMLTKRDSGLSEHLYQPDKPNPEGKETWDIGRVKEELKGRGGAPFNNISSVSMSADFSSGMTTSVTISGDGRSEIFNGSEFKSFFNVRAPANIQIVGPLYNAESK
;
A
#
# COMPACT_ATOMS: atom_id res chain seq x y z
N MET A 1 7.20 11.27 39.33
CA MET A 1 7.35 11.04 37.87
C MET A 1 6.70 12.12 37.00
N PHE A 2 5.63 12.79 37.43
CA PHE A 2 4.92 13.82 36.63
C PHE A 2 5.55 15.23 36.61
N ALA A 3 6.54 15.54 37.45
CA ALA A 3 7.18 16.85 37.48
C ALA A 3 8.30 17.03 36.43
N HIS A 4 8.88 15.93 35.93
CA HIS A 4 9.97 15.98 34.96
C HIS A 4 9.48 16.18 33.51
N LEU A 5 8.28 15.66 33.17
CA LEU A 5 7.70 15.77 31.82
C LEU A 5 7.29 17.22 31.46
N ARG A 6 6.96 18.03 32.48
CA ARG A 6 6.55 19.44 32.30
C ARG A 6 7.72 20.38 31.98
N LYS A 7 8.97 19.98 32.29
CA LYS A 7 10.18 20.79 32.01
C LYS A 7 10.71 20.59 30.59
N CYS A 8 10.56 19.42 29.98
CA CYS A 8 11.04 19.15 28.62
C CYS A 8 10.23 19.87 27.53
N ILE A 9 8.92 20.09 27.74
CA ILE A 9 8.04 20.70 26.74
C ILE A 9 8.23 22.22 26.63
N LYS A 10 8.70 22.89 27.69
CA LYS A 10 8.95 24.35 27.66
C LYS A 10 10.22 24.74 26.90
N TYR A 11 11.18 23.83 26.72
CA TYR A 11 12.42 24.13 25.98
C TYR A 11 12.24 24.07 24.46
N TYR A 12 11.25 23.33 23.93
CA TYR A 12 10.97 23.26 22.49
C TYR A 12 10.05 24.37 21.97
N ALA A 13 9.33 25.08 22.85
CA ALA A 13 8.46 26.18 22.47
C ALA A 13 9.20 27.52 22.24
N PHE A 14 10.50 27.60 22.58
CA PHE A 14 11.28 28.85 22.47
C PHE A 14 12.21 28.92 21.24
N LEU A 15 12.19 27.89 20.38
CA LEU A 15 12.99 27.85 19.14
C LEU A 15 12.17 28.16 17.87
N LEU A 16 10.94 28.69 18.03
CA LEU A 16 10.01 28.89 16.92
C LEU A 16 9.89 30.33 16.34
N PRO A 17 10.82 31.29 16.59
CA PRO A 17 10.87 32.47 15.71
C PRO A 17 12.28 32.97 15.34
N ILE A 18 13.26 32.09 15.07
CA ILE A 18 14.62 32.52 14.59
C ILE A 18 14.96 31.96 13.19
N VAL A 19 13.99 31.56 12.38
CA VAL A 19 14.26 31.14 10.98
C VAL A 19 13.47 31.96 9.95
N LEU A 20 12.81 33.03 10.39
CA LEU A 20 11.92 33.82 9.51
C LEU A 20 12.44 35.24 9.21
N THR A 21 13.74 35.44 9.04
CA THR A 21 14.29 36.73 8.57
C THR A 21 15.67 36.62 7.89
N THR A 22 15.77 35.86 6.79
CA THR A 22 16.82 36.09 5.77
C THR A 22 16.33 35.59 4.41
N PHE A 23 15.53 36.40 3.73
CA PHE A 23 15.29 36.26 2.29
C PHE A 23 15.87 37.49 1.62
N TYR A 24 17.12 37.38 1.18
CA TYR A 24 17.75 38.31 0.23
C TYR A 24 18.49 37.49 -0.83
N LEU A 25 17.96 37.60 -2.06
CA LEU A 25 18.61 37.49 -3.37
C LEU A 25 19.87 36.60 -3.47
N LEU A 26 19.70 35.38 -3.98
CA LEU A 26 20.75 34.61 -4.65
C LEU A 26 20.16 33.82 -5.85
N PRO A 27 20.99 33.52 -6.86
CA PRO A 27 20.57 33.27 -8.24
C PRO A 27 19.89 31.91 -8.41
N ILE A 28 19.06 31.85 -9.46
CA ILE A 28 18.36 30.66 -9.90
C ILE A 28 19.39 29.59 -10.31
N VAL A 29 19.53 28.55 -9.49
CA VAL A 29 20.28 27.33 -9.78
C VAL A 29 19.24 26.22 -10.01
N HIS A 30 19.10 25.74 -11.24
CA HIS A 30 18.25 24.59 -11.58
C HIS A 30 19.02 23.28 -11.36
N ALA A 31 19.25 22.93 -10.09
CA ALA A 31 19.74 21.60 -9.70
C ALA A 31 18.59 20.80 -9.05
N ASP A 32 18.26 19.70 -9.70
CA ASP A 32 17.61 18.47 -9.24
C ASP A 32 16.28 18.51 -8.45
N GLU A 33 15.20 18.98 -9.10
CA GLU A 33 13.82 18.94 -8.56
C GLU A 33 13.36 17.51 -8.15
N ILE A 34 13.88 16.43 -8.75
CA ILE A 34 13.46 15.05 -8.41
C ILE A 34 14.13 14.54 -7.12
N GLU A 35 15.43 14.78 -6.97
CA GLU A 35 16.17 14.36 -5.76
C GLU A 35 15.65 15.12 -4.52
N ASP A 36 15.37 16.42 -4.67
CA ASP A 36 14.78 17.23 -3.61
C ASP A 36 13.34 16.79 -3.26
N LEU A 37 12.53 16.40 -4.25
CA LEU A 37 11.19 15.84 -4.00
C LEU A 37 11.26 14.49 -3.29
N GLN A 38 12.21 13.61 -3.66
CA GLN A 38 12.40 12.32 -3.00
C GLN A 38 12.79 12.50 -1.53
N LYS A 39 13.72 13.41 -1.26
CA LYS A 39 14.16 13.74 0.10
C LYS A 39 13.03 14.29 0.97
N GLN A 40 12.13 15.11 0.40
CA GLN A 40 10.94 15.60 1.10
C GLN A 40 9.93 14.47 1.37
N ILE A 41 9.71 13.58 0.40
CA ILE A 41 8.84 12.40 0.57
C ILE A 41 9.37 11.49 1.69
N ASP A 42 10.68 11.25 1.73
CA ASP A 42 11.31 10.41 2.75
C ASP A 42 11.18 11.02 4.15
N GLN A 43 11.37 12.34 4.28
CA GLN A 43 11.17 13.06 5.54
C GLN A 43 9.72 13.00 6.02
N LEU A 44 8.74 13.17 5.12
CA LEU A 44 7.33 13.09 5.46
C LEU A 44 6.91 11.65 5.83
N ASN A 45 7.45 10.65 5.14
CA ASN A 45 7.25 9.23 5.48
C ASN A 45 7.81 8.90 6.87
N GLN A 46 9.01 9.38 7.18
CA GLN A 46 9.62 9.20 8.50
C GLN A 46 8.79 9.88 9.60
N ALA A 47 8.31 11.10 9.38
CA ALA A 47 7.44 11.82 10.32
C ALA A 47 6.11 11.08 10.55
N ARG A 48 5.50 10.55 9.48
CA ARG A 48 4.28 9.75 9.55
C ARG A 48 4.51 8.45 10.31
N GLU A 49 5.59 7.74 10.06
CA GLU A 49 5.92 6.48 10.74
C GLU A 49 6.15 6.69 12.24
N LEU A 50 6.86 7.76 12.62
CA LEU A 50 7.03 8.15 14.03
C LEU A 50 5.69 8.48 14.71
N SER A 51 4.79 9.19 14.01
CA SER A 51 3.45 9.48 14.51
C SER A 51 2.64 8.19 14.73
N VAL A 52 2.65 7.26 13.77
CA VAL A 52 1.95 5.97 13.86
C VAL A 52 2.51 5.13 15.02
N LYS A 53 3.83 5.08 15.16
CA LYS A 53 4.51 4.35 16.24
C LYS A 53 4.16 4.92 17.62
N ALA A 54 4.00 6.23 17.73
CA ALA A 54 3.58 6.89 18.96
C ALA A 54 2.09 6.69 19.28
N THR A 55 1.20 6.61 18.28
CA THR A 55 -0.24 6.45 18.50
C THR A 55 -0.68 5.01 18.76
N LYS A 56 -0.02 4.02 18.15
CA LYS A 56 -0.37 2.59 18.27
C LYS A 56 -0.48 2.07 19.72
N PRO A 57 0.45 2.37 20.65
CA PRO A 57 0.29 1.95 22.05
C PRO A 57 -0.86 2.68 22.76
N LEU A 58 -1.15 3.94 22.39
CA LEU A 58 -2.24 4.72 22.97
C LEU A 58 -3.62 4.19 22.53
N GLU A 59 -3.74 3.70 21.30
CA GLU A 59 -4.95 3.01 20.83
C GLU A 59 -5.23 1.74 21.63
N GLY A 60 -4.21 0.91 21.84
CA GLY A 60 -4.32 -0.29 22.68
C GLY A 60 -4.70 0.03 24.14
N GLN A 61 -4.14 1.11 24.69
CA GLN A 61 -4.51 1.61 26.03
C GLN A 61 -5.97 2.09 26.07
N LEU A 62 -6.43 2.83 25.06
CA LEU A 62 -7.83 3.29 24.97
C LEU A 62 -8.81 2.11 24.85
N ASP A 63 -8.49 1.09 24.06
CA ASP A 63 -9.34 -0.10 23.91
C ASP A 63 -9.35 -0.97 25.17
N SER A 64 -8.23 -1.04 25.89
CA SER A 64 -8.18 -1.66 27.22
C SER A 64 -9.04 -0.87 28.21
N LEU A 65 -8.92 0.45 28.23
CA LEU A 65 -9.66 1.34 29.12
C LEU A 65 -11.18 1.27 28.85
N LYS A 66 -11.58 1.24 27.57
CA LYS A 66 -12.98 1.04 27.16
C LYS A 66 -13.52 -0.33 27.59
N ARG A 67 -12.75 -1.40 27.42
CA ARG A 67 -13.15 -2.73 27.89
C ARG A 67 -13.29 -2.79 29.42
N GLN A 68 -12.36 -2.17 30.13
CA GLN A 68 -12.45 -2.02 31.59
C GLN A 68 -13.68 -1.21 31.99
N LEU A 69 -13.98 -0.11 31.29
CA LEU A 69 -15.19 0.68 31.49
C LEU A 69 -16.45 -0.14 31.28
N THR A 70 -16.55 -0.90 30.19
CA THR A 70 -17.72 -1.77 29.94
C THR A 70 -17.88 -2.83 31.03
N GLN A 71 -16.77 -3.42 31.50
CA GLN A 71 -16.81 -4.39 32.59
C GLN A 71 -17.19 -3.74 33.93
N ILE A 72 -16.67 -2.54 34.20
CA ILE A 72 -17.01 -1.76 35.40
C ILE A 72 -18.48 -1.36 35.37
N GLN A 73 -19.01 -0.93 34.22
CA GLN A 73 -20.42 -0.61 34.01
C GLN A 73 -21.32 -1.82 34.23
N ALA A 74 -20.96 -2.99 33.68
CA ALA A 74 -21.68 -4.24 33.93
C ALA A 74 -21.66 -4.65 35.42
N ASN A 75 -20.50 -4.51 36.08
CA ASN A 75 -20.37 -4.75 37.51
C ASN A 75 -21.18 -3.74 38.33
N LEU A 76 -21.27 -2.50 37.87
CA LEU A 76 -22.06 -1.41 38.45
C LEU A 76 -23.56 -1.69 38.37
N GLU A 77 -24.04 -2.16 37.21
CA GLU A 77 -25.43 -2.58 37.04
C GLU A 77 -25.77 -3.75 37.96
N HIS A 78 -24.89 -4.75 38.03
CA HIS A 78 -25.04 -5.88 38.95
C HIS A 78 -25.02 -5.45 40.42
N LEU A 79 -24.14 -4.52 40.79
CA LEU A 79 -24.06 -3.95 42.13
C LEU A 79 -25.31 -3.10 42.43
N ALA A 80 -25.80 -2.29 41.50
CA ALA A 80 -27.03 -1.51 41.63
C ALA A 80 -28.26 -2.41 41.82
N GLN A 81 -28.33 -3.53 41.10
CA GLN A 81 -29.37 -4.55 41.31
C GLN A 81 -29.23 -5.22 42.69
N SER A 82 -28.01 -5.53 43.11
CA SER A 82 -27.72 -6.07 44.44
C SER A 82 -28.03 -5.07 45.56
N ILE A 83 -27.84 -3.78 45.32
CA ILE A 83 -28.23 -2.70 46.22
C ILE A 83 -29.74 -2.59 46.28
N LYS A 84 -30.44 -2.69 45.15
CA LYS A 84 -31.90 -2.66 45.12
C LYS A 84 -32.52 -3.85 45.84
N SER A 85 -31.93 -5.05 45.72
CA SER A 85 -32.37 -6.23 46.47
C SER A 85 -32.04 -6.11 47.96
N LYS A 86 -30.85 -5.60 48.31
CA LYS A 86 -30.50 -5.29 49.69
C LYS A 86 -31.42 -4.23 50.28
N GLN A 87 -31.71 -3.13 49.57
CA GLN A 87 -32.63 -2.08 50.01
C GLN A 87 -34.01 -2.66 50.29
N ARG A 88 -34.58 -3.48 49.39
CA ARG A 88 -35.84 -4.17 49.66
C ARG A 88 -35.78 -5.04 50.92
N ASN A 89 -34.69 -5.79 51.10
CA ASN A 89 -34.50 -6.58 52.32
C ASN A 89 -34.34 -5.71 53.56
N LEU A 90 -33.73 -4.54 53.44
CA LEU A 90 -33.58 -3.57 54.52
C LEU A 90 -34.89 -2.87 54.84
N ASP A 91 -35.71 -2.52 53.84
CA ASP A 91 -37.04 -1.93 54.04
C ASP A 91 -37.95 -2.93 54.77
N ILE A 92 -37.96 -4.21 54.35
CA ILE A 92 -38.68 -5.29 55.04
C ILE A 92 -38.16 -5.46 56.49
N ARG A 93 -36.85 -5.35 56.69
CA ARG A 93 -36.23 -5.41 58.01
C ARG A 93 -36.53 -4.15 58.83
N GLU A 94 -36.58 -2.96 58.25
CA GLU A 94 -36.96 -1.70 58.89
C GLU A 94 -38.44 -1.77 59.31
N ASP A 95 -39.34 -2.30 58.49
CA ASP A 95 -40.74 -2.55 58.85
C ASP A 95 -40.86 -3.55 60.02
N LYS A 96 -40.11 -4.66 59.94
CA LYS A 96 -40.05 -5.67 61.01
C LYS A 96 -39.40 -5.11 62.28
N LEU A 97 -38.41 -4.25 62.13
CA LEU A 97 -37.67 -3.61 63.21
C LEU A 97 -38.48 -2.49 63.85
N ALA A 98 -39.30 -1.74 63.11
CA ALA A 98 -40.23 -0.77 63.67
C ALA A 98 -41.25 -1.46 64.59
N LEU A 99 -41.75 -2.63 64.17
CA LEU A 99 -42.57 -3.51 65.00
C LEU A 99 -41.78 -4.02 66.23
N GLN A 100 -40.53 -4.43 66.06
CA GLN A 100 -39.66 -4.87 67.15
C GLN A 100 -39.21 -3.72 68.07
N GLN A 101 -39.08 -2.48 67.60
CA GLN A 101 -38.72 -1.29 68.36
C GLN A 101 -39.88 -0.87 69.26
N ALA A 102 -41.12 -0.89 68.75
CA ALA A 102 -42.31 -0.68 69.56
C ALA A 102 -42.45 -1.77 70.66
N LEU A 103 -42.08 -3.01 70.36
CA LEU A 103 -42.00 -4.09 71.34
C LEU A 103 -40.81 -3.91 72.30
N LEU A 104 -39.66 -3.47 71.80
CA LEU A 104 -38.44 -3.23 72.56
C LEU A 104 -38.64 -2.09 73.56
N GLU A 105 -39.25 -0.98 73.17
CA GLU A 105 -39.60 0.12 74.08
C GLU A 105 -40.50 -0.36 75.20
N LYS A 106 -41.52 -1.17 74.88
CA LYS A 106 -42.38 -1.82 75.89
C LYS A 106 -41.58 -2.78 76.79
N ARG A 107 -40.66 -3.55 76.22
CA ARG A 107 -39.87 -4.58 76.93
C ARG A 107 -38.75 -3.99 77.77
N VAL A 108 -38.08 -2.95 77.29
CA VAL A 108 -37.10 -2.12 78.02
C VAL A 108 -37.79 -1.37 79.15
N LYS A 109 -38.97 -0.78 78.91
CA LYS A 109 -39.78 -0.18 79.98
C LYS A 109 -40.19 -1.22 81.02
N ALA A 110 -40.67 -2.39 80.61
CA ALA A 110 -41.04 -3.48 81.51
C ALA A 110 -39.83 -4.05 82.26
N TYR A 111 -38.68 -4.20 81.60
CA TYR A 111 -37.42 -4.62 82.21
C TYR A 111 -36.93 -3.57 83.22
N TYR A 112 -36.94 -2.28 82.86
CA TYR A 112 -36.57 -1.17 83.74
C TYR A 112 -37.47 -1.11 84.98
N ILE A 113 -38.80 -1.13 84.79
CA ILE A 113 -39.77 -1.17 85.89
C ILE A 113 -39.54 -2.40 86.77
N ARG A 114 -39.35 -3.60 86.19
CA ARG A 114 -39.08 -4.82 86.96
C ARG A 114 -37.74 -4.80 87.67
N SER A 115 -36.70 -4.19 87.08
CA SER A 115 -35.39 -4.04 87.70
C SER A 115 -35.38 -2.99 88.82
N TYR A 116 -36.26 -1.98 88.74
CA TYR A 116 -36.39 -0.92 89.74
C TYR A 116 -37.34 -1.31 90.90
N LEU A 117 -38.41 -2.07 90.61
CA LEU A 117 -39.37 -2.57 91.61
C LEU A 117 -38.97 -3.95 92.19
N ALA A 118 -37.86 -4.53 91.75
CA ALA A 118 -37.34 -5.77 92.32
C ALA A 118 -36.57 -5.50 93.61
N ASP A 119 -37.31 -5.20 94.69
CA ASP A 119 -36.75 -5.38 96.02
C ASP A 119 -36.78 -6.90 96.36
N PRO A 120 -35.63 -7.58 96.47
CA PRO A 120 -35.59 -9.00 96.78
C PRO A 120 -36.32 -9.33 98.08
N LEU A 121 -36.34 -8.39 99.04
CA LEU A 121 -37.03 -8.53 100.32
C LEU A 121 -38.54 -8.71 100.14
N MET A 122 -39.17 -7.96 99.23
CA MET A 122 -40.62 -8.05 99.04
C MET A 122 -41.07 -9.39 98.44
N VAL A 123 -40.21 -10.02 97.63
CA VAL A 123 -40.47 -11.36 97.05
C VAL A 123 -40.25 -12.45 98.09
N ILE A 124 -39.25 -12.30 98.95
CA ILE A 124 -38.99 -13.21 100.09
C ILE A 124 -40.16 -13.16 101.08
N LEU A 125 -40.61 -11.95 101.44
CA LEU A 125 -41.66 -11.70 102.43
C LEU A 125 -43.07 -12.12 101.98
N SER A 126 -43.32 -12.23 100.67
CA SER A 126 -44.62 -12.64 100.11
C SER A 126 -44.70 -14.11 99.71
N SER A 127 -43.60 -14.87 99.81
CA SER A 127 -43.56 -16.28 99.43
C SER A 127 -43.93 -17.22 100.59
N ILE A 128 -44.87 -18.15 100.35
CA ILE A 128 -45.42 -19.04 101.38
C ILE A 128 -44.54 -20.29 101.60
N GLY A 129 -43.52 -20.52 100.75
CA GLY A 129 -42.56 -21.62 100.90
C GLY A 129 -41.29 -21.47 100.07
N ALA A 130 -40.20 -22.11 100.52
CA ALA A 130 -38.86 -22.00 99.92
C ALA A 130 -38.79 -22.49 98.46
N GLY A 131 -39.59 -23.49 98.08
CA GLY A 131 -39.69 -23.98 96.70
C GLY A 131 -40.37 -22.99 95.75
N ASP A 132 -41.40 -22.28 96.23
CA ASP A 132 -42.10 -21.24 95.46
C ASP A 132 -41.23 -20.00 95.28
N LEU A 133 -40.51 -19.61 96.34
CA LEU A 133 -39.53 -18.53 96.30
C LEU A 133 -38.41 -18.79 95.28
N PHE A 134 -37.81 -19.98 95.33
CA PHE A 134 -36.70 -20.32 94.42
C PHE A 134 -37.18 -20.37 92.96
N ARG A 135 -38.39 -20.89 92.71
CA ARG A 135 -39.01 -20.90 91.39
C ARG A 135 -39.32 -19.50 90.88
N GLU A 136 -39.86 -18.62 91.72
CA GLU A 136 -40.18 -17.23 91.35
C GLU A 136 -38.91 -16.40 91.09
N LEU A 137 -37.87 -16.55 91.91
CA LEU A 137 -36.57 -15.90 91.70
C LEU A 137 -35.88 -16.41 90.44
N SER A 138 -35.89 -17.73 90.21
CA SER A 138 -35.32 -18.35 89.00
C SER A 138 -36.08 -17.93 87.74
N TYR A 139 -37.40 -17.84 87.81
CA TYR A 139 -38.25 -17.36 86.71
C TYR A 139 -37.93 -15.91 86.37
N ARG A 140 -37.85 -15.02 87.37
CA ARG A 140 -37.48 -13.61 87.15
C ARG A 140 -36.07 -13.44 86.60
N GLN A 141 -35.11 -14.21 87.11
CA GLN A 141 -33.72 -14.18 86.61
C GLN A 141 -33.63 -14.70 85.17
N SER A 142 -34.41 -15.73 84.82
CA SER A 142 -34.50 -16.25 83.45
C SER A 142 -35.12 -15.22 82.51
N VAL A 143 -36.23 -14.58 82.90
CA VAL A 143 -36.91 -13.56 82.10
C VAL A 143 -36.03 -12.32 81.92
N ALA A 144 -35.33 -11.86 82.96
CA ALA A 144 -34.40 -10.74 82.86
C ALA A 144 -33.19 -11.06 81.95
N LYS A 145 -32.70 -12.30 81.99
CA LYS A 145 -31.62 -12.78 81.11
C LYS A 145 -32.09 -12.85 79.66
N GLU A 146 -33.28 -13.38 79.41
CA GLU A 146 -33.89 -13.45 78.08
C GLU A 146 -34.16 -12.06 77.51
N ASP A 147 -34.75 -11.15 78.29
CA ASP A 147 -34.96 -9.76 77.89
C ASP A 147 -33.64 -9.05 77.56
N ARG A 148 -32.58 -9.25 78.38
CA ARG A 148 -31.24 -8.71 78.09
C ARG A 148 -30.68 -9.28 76.79
N THR A 149 -30.79 -10.58 76.55
CA THR A 149 -30.31 -11.21 75.31
C THR A 149 -31.04 -10.65 74.10
N ILE A 150 -32.37 -10.51 74.16
CA ILE A 150 -33.19 -9.96 73.08
C ILE A 150 -32.88 -8.47 72.83
N ILE A 151 -32.74 -7.67 73.89
CA ILE A 151 -32.36 -6.24 73.77
C ILE A 151 -30.99 -6.14 73.08
N THR A 152 -30.00 -6.93 73.53
CA THR A 152 -28.64 -6.87 72.99
C THR A 152 -28.59 -7.35 71.53
N SER A 153 -29.36 -8.38 71.16
CA SER A 153 -29.41 -8.88 69.78
C SER A 153 -30.07 -7.85 68.84
N ILE A 154 -31.20 -7.25 69.24
CA ILE A 154 -31.88 -6.22 68.44
C ILE A 154 -30.98 -4.99 68.29
N THR A 155 -30.32 -4.52 69.37
CA THR A 155 -29.39 -3.39 69.29
C THR A 155 -28.18 -3.70 68.39
N ALA A 156 -27.63 -4.91 68.45
CA ALA A 156 -26.54 -5.33 67.55
C ALA A 156 -26.98 -5.34 66.08
N GLU A 157 -28.18 -5.84 65.77
CA GLU A 157 -28.76 -5.82 64.42
C GLU A 157 -28.97 -4.38 63.90
N VAL A 158 -29.42 -3.45 64.76
CA VAL A 158 -29.57 -2.03 64.40
C VAL A 158 -28.23 -1.36 64.08
N VAL A 159 -27.20 -1.61 64.90
CA VAL A 159 -25.86 -1.06 64.68
C VAL A 159 -25.22 -1.63 63.42
N ASP A 160 -25.37 -2.93 63.17
CA ASP A 160 -24.90 -3.59 61.95
C ASP A 160 -25.61 -2.99 60.71
N LEU A 161 -26.93 -2.82 60.77
CA LEU A 161 -27.73 -2.21 59.72
C LEU A 161 -27.27 -0.79 59.37
N LEU A 162 -27.09 0.08 60.36
CA LEU A 162 -26.63 1.46 60.16
C LEU A 162 -25.20 1.51 59.60
N THR A 163 -24.34 0.59 60.04
CA THR A 163 -22.97 0.46 59.54
C THR A 163 -22.97 0.06 58.06
N GLN A 164 -23.80 -0.91 57.68
CA GLN A 164 -23.94 -1.37 56.29
C GLN A 164 -24.53 -0.28 55.38
N LYS A 165 -25.54 0.48 55.85
CA LYS A 165 -26.14 1.62 55.13
C LYS A 165 -25.12 2.72 54.86
N THR A 166 -24.30 3.06 55.86
CA THR A 166 -23.24 4.07 55.75
C THR A 166 -22.11 3.64 54.81
N LYS A 167 -21.67 2.38 54.89
CA LYS A 167 -20.65 1.83 54.00
C LYS A 167 -21.13 1.82 52.55
N LEU A 168 -22.39 1.44 52.33
CA LEU A 168 -22.99 1.38 51.01
C LEU A 168 -23.06 2.76 50.34
N GLU A 169 -23.47 3.81 51.06
CA GLU A 169 -23.50 5.17 50.51
C GLU A 169 -22.09 5.68 50.16
N LYS A 170 -21.07 5.37 50.97
CA LYS A 170 -19.68 5.72 50.65
C LYS A 170 -19.17 5.02 49.38
N ASP A 171 -19.53 3.76 49.19
CA ASP A 171 -19.12 2.98 48.02
C ASP A 171 -19.80 3.50 46.74
N LYS A 172 -21.09 3.91 46.80
CA LYS A 172 -21.79 4.56 45.68
C LYS A 172 -21.09 5.85 45.23
N VAL A 173 -20.71 6.71 46.18
CA VAL A 173 -20.07 8.00 45.87
C VAL A 173 -18.70 7.81 45.24
N LYS A 174 -17.85 6.94 45.81
CA LYS A 174 -16.51 6.65 45.27
C LYS A 174 -16.56 6.12 43.84
N LEU A 175 -17.54 5.27 43.56
CA LEU A 175 -17.70 4.64 42.26
C LEU A 175 -18.16 5.62 41.19
N ALA A 176 -19.07 6.55 41.52
CA ALA A 176 -19.47 7.62 40.61
C ALA A 176 -18.30 8.56 40.25
N VAL A 177 -17.44 8.90 41.23
CA VAL A 177 -16.24 9.71 40.99
C VAL A 177 -15.24 8.97 40.10
N PHE A 178 -15.01 7.69 40.35
CA PHE A 178 -14.11 6.87 39.55
C PHE A 178 -14.60 6.74 38.09
N GLN A 179 -15.90 6.50 37.89
CA GLN A 179 -16.50 6.46 36.55
C GLN A 179 -16.28 7.77 35.78
N ALA A 180 -16.52 8.92 36.43
CA ALA A 180 -16.35 10.23 35.82
C ALA A 180 -14.88 10.51 35.41
N GLU A 181 -13.92 10.08 36.22
CA GLU A 181 -12.48 10.29 35.94
C GLU A 181 -12.00 9.40 34.78
N VAL A 182 -12.46 8.15 34.73
CA VAL A 182 -12.11 7.23 33.63
C VAL A 182 -12.76 7.67 32.31
N ASP A 183 -14.02 8.12 32.33
CA ASP A 183 -14.71 8.65 31.14
C ASP A 183 -14.01 9.91 30.60
N LYS A 184 -13.55 10.80 31.48
CA LYS A 184 -12.77 11.99 31.11
C LYS A 184 -11.44 11.62 30.44
N ASN A 185 -10.73 10.62 30.98
CA ASN A 185 -9.47 10.15 30.41
C ASN A 185 -9.67 9.46 29.05
N ALA A 186 -10.75 8.68 28.90
CA ALA A 186 -11.11 8.05 27.62
C ALA A 186 -11.44 9.09 26.54
N GLN A 187 -12.17 10.15 26.89
CA GLN A 187 -12.47 11.26 25.99
C GLN A 187 -11.22 12.04 25.58
N PHE A 188 -10.32 12.31 26.53
CA PHE A 188 -9.05 12.99 26.25
C PHE A 188 -8.17 12.17 25.29
N LEU A 189 -7.93 10.88 25.59
CA LEU A 189 -7.15 9.99 24.74
C LEU A 189 -7.77 9.83 23.35
N GLY A 190 -9.10 9.68 23.28
CA GLY A 190 -9.82 9.60 22.00
C GLY A 190 -9.69 10.88 21.17
N GLY A 191 -9.72 12.05 21.82
CA GLY A 191 -9.51 13.35 21.17
C GLY A 191 -8.10 13.52 20.61
N GLU A 192 -7.07 13.16 21.38
CA GLU A 192 -5.68 13.23 20.94
C GLU A 192 -5.35 12.23 19.82
N ILE A 193 -5.89 11.00 19.89
CA ILE A 193 -5.77 10.02 18.80
C ILE A 193 -6.45 10.54 17.52
N LYS A 194 -7.61 11.18 17.63
CA LYS A 194 -8.31 11.77 16.48
C LYS A 194 -7.48 12.88 15.81
N LYS A 195 -6.84 13.75 16.60
CA LYS A 195 -5.92 14.79 16.08
C LYS A 195 -4.70 14.17 15.41
N ALA A 196 -4.10 13.16 16.01
CA ALA A 196 -2.94 12.47 15.44
C ALA A 196 -3.30 11.73 14.12
N LYS A 197 -4.49 11.12 14.04
CA LYS A 197 -4.99 10.54 12.78
C LYS A 197 -5.27 11.58 11.70
N ALA A 198 -5.79 12.76 12.07
CA ALA A 198 -5.96 13.87 11.14
C ALA A 198 -4.60 14.36 10.60
N TYR A 199 -3.59 14.46 11.46
CA TYR A 199 -2.22 14.80 11.06
C TYR A 199 -1.59 13.72 10.15
N GLN A 200 -1.80 12.43 10.45
CA GLN A 200 -1.34 11.33 9.58
C GLN A 200 -2.03 11.35 8.21
N ALA A 201 -3.31 11.73 8.15
CA ALA A 201 -4.05 11.89 6.89
C ALA A 201 -3.53 13.08 6.07
N ASP A 202 -3.25 14.21 6.73
CA ASP A 202 -2.67 15.39 6.10
C ASP A 202 -1.26 15.11 5.52
N LEU A 203 -0.39 14.45 6.29
CA LEU A 203 0.90 13.98 5.79
C LEU A 203 0.75 13.03 4.60
N SER A 204 -0.22 12.11 4.63
CA SER A 204 -0.49 11.20 3.53
C SER A 204 -0.97 11.92 2.27
N GLN A 205 -1.73 13.01 2.44
CA GLN A 205 -2.17 13.86 1.34
C GLN A 205 -1.00 14.65 0.74
N GLN A 206 -0.12 15.22 1.56
CA GLN A 206 1.09 15.91 1.11
C GLN A 206 2.05 14.97 0.39
N ILE A 207 2.28 13.76 0.92
CA ILE A 207 3.06 12.72 0.24
C ILE A 207 2.45 12.38 -1.11
N GLY A 208 1.12 12.25 -1.19
CA GLY A 208 0.40 12.02 -2.44
C GLY A 208 0.62 13.13 -3.47
N GLN A 209 0.56 14.39 -3.04
CA GLN A 209 0.77 15.56 -3.91
C GLN A 209 2.23 15.65 -4.42
N LEU A 210 3.22 15.46 -3.54
CA LEU A 210 4.64 15.48 -3.92
C LEU A 210 5.01 14.28 -4.80
N SER A 211 4.46 13.10 -4.52
CA SER A 211 4.63 11.92 -5.36
C SER A 211 3.98 12.11 -6.72
N GLN A 212 2.79 12.73 -6.78
CA GLN A 212 2.13 13.09 -8.03
C GLN A 212 2.96 14.12 -8.83
N ARG A 213 3.56 15.10 -8.16
CA ARG A 213 4.46 16.08 -8.79
C ARG A 213 5.74 15.43 -9.32
N GLN A 214 6.35 14.53 -8.54
CA GLN A 214 7.50 13.74 -8.96
C GLN A 214 7.14 12.87 -10.18
N GLN A 215 5.98 12.22 -10.16
CA GLN A 215 5.45 11.45 -11.30
C GLN A 215 5.13 12.33 -12.49
N GLN A 216 4.67 13.57 -12.32
CA GLN A 216 4.45 14.51 -13.43
C GLN A 216 5.78 14.91 -14.07
N ILE A 217 6.83 15.13 -13.29
CA ILE A 217 8.16 15.45 -13.82
C ILE A 217 8.78 14.23 -14.50
N ILE A 218 8.63 13.03 -13.91
CA ILE A 218 9.02 11.77 -14.54
C ILE A 218 8.20 11.53 -15.80
N ALA A 219 6.90 11.80 -15.81
CA ALA A 219 6.01 11.67 -16.96
C ALA A 219 6.30 12.73 -18.03
N GLN A 220 6.75 13.93 -17.67
CA GLN A 220 7.25 14.93 -18.61
C GLN A 220 8.60 14.49 -19.22
N ARG A 221 9.48 13.90 -18.41
CA ARG A 221 10.74 13.27 -18.86
C ARG A 221 10.49 11.99 -19.69
N GLN A 222 9.43 11.23 -19.41
CA GLN A 222 9.00 10.04 -20.16
C GLN A 222 8.16 10.38 -21.39
N ALA A 223 7.43 11.49 -21.38
CA ALA A 223 6.79 12.07 -22.56
C ALA A 223 7.84 12.55 -23.57
N PHE A 224 9.00 12.99 -23.08
CA PHE A 224 10.18 13.22 -23.93
C PHE A 224 10.78 11.92 -24.49
N LEU A 225 10.58 10.78 -23.82
CA LEU A 225 11.03 9.45 -24.28
C LEU A 225 10.11 8.81 -25.32
N ASN A 226 8.93 9.39 -25.59
CA ASN A 226 7.98 8.91 -26.60
C ASN A 226 7.77 7.38 -26.56
N LEU A 227 7.77 6.80 -25.36
CA LEU A 227 7.62 5.36 -25.17
C LEU A 227 6.18 4.98 -25.46
N PRO A 228 5.92 4.12 -26.46
CA PRO A 228 4.56 3.74 -26.77
C PRO A 228 3.95 2.95 -25.64
N THR A 229 2.73 3.33 -25.24
CA THR A 229 1.87 2.55 -24.34
C THR A 229 1.36 1.26 -24.97
N SER A 230 1.60 1.06 -26.27
CA SER A 230 1.35 -0.17 -27.03
C SER A 230 2.21 -0.16 -28.30
N LEU A 231 2.30 -1.27 -29.04
CA LEU A 231 3.09 -1.39 -30.29
C LEU A 231 2.72 -0.37 -31.40
N GLY A 232 1.79 0.55 -31.17
CA GLY A 232 1.48 1.65 -32.09
C GLY A 232 1.20 3.02 -31.47
N ALA A 233 1.60 3.28 -30.22
CA ALA A 233 1.69 4.66 -29.71
C ALA A 233 3.07 5.29 -30.05
N GLY A 234 3.48 5.19 -31.31
CA GLY A 234 4.78 5.65 -31.85
C GLY A 234 5.31 4.71 -32.94
N PRO A 235 6.30 5.14 -33.75
CA PRO A 235 6.87 4.35 -34.86
C PRO A 235 7.86 3.29 -34.34
N LEU A 236 7.49 2.49 -33.34
CA LEU A 236 8.33 1.35 -32.92
C LEU A 236 8.07 0.18 -33.87
N PHE A 237 9.15 -0.33 -34.45
CA PHE A 237 9.14 -1.46 -35.37
C PHE A 237 9.92 -2.61 -34.74
N CYS A 238 9.34 -3.81 -34.74
CA CYS A 238 10.08 -5.03 -34.39
C CYS A 238 10.94 -5.44 -35.58
N THR A 239 12.10 -4.82 -35.72
CA THR A 239 13.04 -5.14 -36.80
C THR A 239 14.17 -6.00 -36.24
N ASP A 240 14.27 -7.24 -36.71
CA ASP A 240 15.46 -8.07 -36.52
C ASP A 240 16.44 -7.81 -37.69
N ASP A 241 17.28 -6.81 -37.53
CA ASP A 241 18.31 -6.43 -38.51
C ASP A 241 19.67 -7.09 -38.26
N ARG A 242 19.74 -8.10 -37.38
CA ARG A 242 20.98 -8.85 -37.11
C ARG A 242 21.57 -9.47 -38.36
N LYS A 243 20.72 -9.88 -39.31
CA LYS A 243 21.12 -10.47 -40.59
C LYS A 243 21.45 -9.44 -41.67
N LEU A 244 21.11 -8.15 -41.48
CA LEU A 244 21.35 -7.10 -42.48
C LEU A 244 22.78 -6.58 -42.41
N ASP A 245 23.46 -6.46 -43.55
CA ASP A 245 24.79 -5.86 -43.61
C ASP A 245 24.69 -4.35 -43.85
N PRO A 246 25.12 -3.50 -42.91
CA PRO A 246 25.06 -2.05 -43.09
C PRO A 246 26.13 -1.49 -44.05
N GLY A 247 27.10 -2.30 -44.49
CA GLY A 247 28.13 -1.89 -45.46
C GLY A 247 29.32 -1.14 -44.87
N PHE A 248 29.47 -1.08 -43.55
CA PHE A 248 30.62 -0.50 -42.86
C PHE A 248 31.08 -1.36 -41.69
N ARG A 249 32.34 -1.21 -41.26
CA ARG A 249 32.92 -1.92 -40.12
C ARG A 249 33.90 -1.02 -39.34
N PRO A 250 34.05 -1.18 -38.02
CA PRO A 250 33.20 -2.03 -37.16
C PRO A 250 31.77 -1.48 -37.09
N ALA A 251 30.79 -2.37 -37.00
CA ALA A 251 29.39 -2.00 -36.87
C ALA A 251 28.83 -2.50 -35.55
N PHE A 252 28.05 -1.66 -34.86
CA PHE A 252 27.44 -1.96 -33.58
C PHE A 252 25.94 -1.68 -33.62
N ALA A 253 25.12 -2.50 -32.97
CA ALA A 253 23.69 -2.23 -32.84
C ALA A 253 23.21 -2.62 -31.45
N PHE A 254 22.26 -1.87 -30.91
CA PHE A 254 21.71 -2.08 -29.57
C PHE A 254 20.27 -2.56 -29.67
N PHE A 255 20.01 -3.75 -29.16
CA PHE A 255 18.73 -4.44 -29.28
C PHE A 255 18.07 -4.54 -27.91
N THR A 256 16.79 -4.21 -27.87
CA THR A 256 15.98 -4.28 -26.65
C THR A 256 15.30 -5.65 -26.55
N PHE A 257 15.16 -6.16 -25.32
CA PHE A 257 14.30 -7.31 -25.05
C PHE A 257 12.88 -6.86 -24.71
N GLY A 258 11.91 -7.28 -25.54
CA GLY A 258 10.48 -7.04 -25.34
C GLY A 258 10.02 -5.60 -25.54
N ILE A 259 8.85 -5.46 -26.17
CA ILE A 259 8.08 -4.21 -26.30
C ILE A 259 6.57 -4.55 -26.29
N PRO A 260 5.70 -3.66 -25.79
CA PRO A 260 5.95 -2.29 -25.34
C PRO A 260 6.09 -2.16 -23.81
N HIS A 261 4.98 -2.05 -23.08
CA HIS A 261 4.97 -1.71 -21.65
C HIS A 261 5.33 -2.88 -20.73
N ARG A 262 5.07 -4.14 -21.13
CA ARG A 262 5.47 -5.36 -20.39
C ARG A 262 4.80 -5.49 -19.02
N VAL A 263 3.58 -4.97 -18.91
CA VAL A 263 2.79 -4.97 -17.68
C VAL A 263 1.57 -5.84 -17.89
N GLY A 264 1.36 -6.80 -17.00
CA GLY A 264 0.26 -7.76 -17.09
C GLY A 264 0.61 -8.95 -17.96
N MET A 265 -0.33 -9.40 -18.80
CA MET A 265 -0.19 -10.64 -19.56
C MET A 265 0.63 -10.45 -20.83
N ASN A 266 1.69 -11.25 -20.99
CA ASN A 266 2.45 -11.38 -22.23
C ASN A 266 1.72 -12.30 -23.21
N GLN A 267 1.38 -11.84 -24.41
CA GLN A 267 0.66 -12.64 -25.41
C GLN A 267 1.50 -13.80 -25.95
N TYR A 268 2.72 -13.52 -26.40
CA TYR A 268 3.65 -14.58 -26.82
C TYR A 268 4.08 -15.45 -25.63
N GLY A 269 4.15 -14.87 -24.43
CA GLY A 269 4.38 -15.65 -23.21
C GLY A 269 3.22 -16.59 -22.91
N ALA A 270 1.97 -16.16 -23.08
CA ALA A 270 0.79 -17.01 -22.95
C ALA A 270 0.77 -18.14 -23.99
N LEU A 271 1.20 -17.86 -25.24
CA LEU A 271 1.44 -18.89 -26.27
C LEU A 271 2.45 -19.93 -25.77
N GLY A 272 3.64 -19.50 -25.34
CA GLY A 272 4.67 -20.41 -24.85
C GLY A 272 4.21 -21.22 -23.63
N ARG A 273 3.52 -20.59 -22.68
CA ARG A 273 2.96 -21.28 -21.51
C ARG A 273 1.90 -22.32 -21.88
N ALA A 274 0.99 -22.00 -22.80
CA ALA A 274 -0.01 -22.94 -23.30
C ALA A 274 0.63 -24.12 -24.04
N GLN A 275 1.67 -23.88 -24.84
CA GLN A 275 2.46 -24.93 -25.48
C GLN A 275 3.18 -25.84 -24.47
N ASN A 276 3.51 -25.31 -23.29
CA ASN A 276 4.04 -26.07 -22.15
C ASN A 276 2.94 -26.70 -21.27
N GLY A 277 1.69 -26.75 -21.75
CA GLY A 277 0.59 -27.48 -21.11
C GLY A 277 -0.16 -26.71 -20.01
N GLN A 278 0.12 -25.42 -19.82
CA GLN A 278 -0.64 -24.60 -18.85
C GLN A 278 -2.03 -24.28 -19.40
N ASN A 279 -3.06 -24.39 -18.54
CA ASN A 279 -4.41 -23.94 -18.88
C ASN A 279 -4.54 -22.40 -18.73
N HIS A 280 -5.63 -21.84 -19.24
CA HIS A 280 -5.86 -20.39 -19.22
C HIS A 280 -5.89 -19.77 -17.82
N GLU A 281 -6.30 -20.51 -16.79
CA GLU A 281 -6.28 -20.01 -15.42
C GLU A 281 -4.87 -19.92 -14.86
N ASP A 282 -4.06 -20.95 -15.10
CA ASP A 282 -2.66 -20.99 -14.66
C ASP A 282 -1.86 -19.89 -15.37
N ILE A 283 -2.13 -19.66 -16.66
CA ILE A 283 -1.56 -18.56 -17.43
C ILE A 283 -1.91 -17.22 -16.76
N LEU A 284 -3.19 -16.95 -16.46
CA LEU A 284 -3.58 -15.68 -15.83
C LEU A 284 -3.01 -15.52 -14.42
N LYS A 285 -2.99 -16.59 -13.61
CA LYS A 285 -2.36 -16.62 -12.28
C LYS A 285 -0.84 -16.40 -12.37
N ALA A 286 -0.21 -16.76 -13.49
CA ALA A 286 1.20 -16.49 -13.72
C ALA A 286 1.48 -14.99 -13.90
N TYR A 287 0.57 -14.23 -14.54
CA TYR A 287 0.79 -12.79 -14.84
C TYR A 287 0.17 -11.83 -13.84
N PHE A 288 -0.94 -12.21 -13.22
CA PHE A 288 -1.67 -11.36 -12.28
C PHE A 288 -1.61 -11.94 -10.86
N ASP A 289 -1.81 -11.08 -9.87
CA ASP A 289 -1.85 -11.44 -8.45
C ASP A 289 -3.14 -10.98 -7.78
N ASN A 290 -3.44 -11.52 -6.61
CA ASN A 290 -4.50 -11.07 -5.71
C ASN A 290 -5.91 -10.96 -6.35
N PHE A 291 -6.20 -11.80 -7.35
CA PHE A 291 -7.50 -11.81 -8.03
C PHE A 291 -8.22 -13.15 -7.84
N ASN A 292 -9.55 -13.11 -7.96
CA ASN A 292 -10.40 -14.29 -8.11
C ASN A 292 -11.14 -14.20 -9.44
N PHE A 293 -11.56 -15.35 -9.97
CA PHE A 293 -12.48 -15.38 -11.09
C PHE A 293 -13.91 -15.15 -10.62
N GLU A 294 -14.61 -14.23 -11.28
CA GLU A 294 -16.03 -14.00 -11.10
C GLU A 294 -16.75 -14.00 -12.45
N THR A 295 -18.05 -14.28 -12.42
CA THR A 295 -18.90 -14.17 -13.60
C THR A 295 -19.64 -12.83 -13.57
N ARG A 296 -19.40 -11.99 -14.58
CA ARG A 296 -20.08 -10.72 -14.81
C ARG A 296 -20.70 -10.76 -16.21
N SER A 297 -21.99 -11.02 -16.29
CA SER A 297 -22.74 -11.15 -17.54
C SER A 297 -23.71 -9.98 -17.75
N ASN A 298 -24.26 -9.86 -18.96
CA ASN A 298 -25.30 -8.88 -19.32
C ASN A 298 -24.88 -7.41 -19.15
N ILE A 299 -23.60 -7.11 -19.41
CA ILE A 299 -23.08 -5.74 -19.40
C ILE A 299 -22.98 -5.24 -20.83
N ASN A 300 -23.48 -4.03 -21.07
CA ASN A 300 -23.29 -3.30 -22.33
C ASN A 300 -22.19 -2.26 -22.15
N ILE A 301 -21.41 -2.02 -23.19
CA ILE A 301 -20.37 -0.99 -23.24
C ILE A 301 -20.54 -0.11 -24.47
N SER A 302 -20.07 1.14 -24.39
CA SER A 302 -19.99 2.03 -25.55
C SER A 302 -18.62 1.87 -26.22
N VAL A 303 -18.62 1.63 -27.54
CA VAL A 303 -17.41 1.42 -28.33
C VAL A 303 -17.28 2.54 -29.35
N SER A 304 -16.14 3.24 -29.32
CA SER A 304 -15.90 4.40 -30.17
C SER A 304 -16.00 4.05 -31.65
N GLY A 305 -16.91 4.73 -32.36
CA GLY A 305 -17.21 4.49 -33.78
C GLY A 305 -18.16 3.31 -34.08
N TYR A 306 -18.58 2.54 -33.08
CA TYR A 306 -19.48 1.39 -33.26
C TYR A 306 -20.74 1.42 -32.38
N GLY A 307 -20.83 2.36 -31.43
CA GLY A 307 -21.99 2.54 -30.57
C GLY A 307 -22.04 1.55 -29.40
N SER A 308 -23.23 1.43 -28.81
CA SER A 308 -23.47 0.55 -27.65
C SER A 308 -23.73 -0.89 -28.08
N MET A 309 -23.06 -1.84 -27.43
CA MET A 309 -23.21 -3.27 -27.69
C MET A 309 -22.95 -4.09 -26.42
N SER A 310 -23.31 -5.38 -26.44
CA SER A 310 -22.97 -6.27 -25.34
C SER A 310 -21.46 -6.50 -25.27
N LEU A 311 -20.94 -6.69 -24.06
CA LEU A 311 -19.53 -6.97 -23.87
C LEU A 311 -19.07 -8.21 -24.65
N GLU A 312 -19.88 -9.27 -24.68
CA GLU A 312 -19.52 -10.48 -25.43
C GLU A 312 -19.50 -10.24 -26.94
N GLN A 313 -20.40 -9.40 -27.47
CA GLN A 313 -20.35 -8.99 -28.88
C GLN A 313 -19.07 -8.20 -29.19
N TYR A 314 -18.65 -7.30 -28.29
CA TYR A 314 -17.39 -6.59 -28.43
C TYR A 314 -16.17 -7.54 -28.43
N LEU A 315 -16.16 -8.54 -27.54
CA LEU A 315 -15.07 -9.53 -27.44
C LEU A 315 -14.90 -10.34 -28.73
N LEU A 316 -15.98 -10.65 -29.47
CA LEU A 316 -15.90 -11.38 -30.74
C LEU A 316 -15.14 -10.61 -31.85
N GLY A 317 -15.08 -9.28 -31.76
CA GLY A 317 -14.39 -8.43 -32.75
C GLY A 317 -12.95 -8.05 -32.38
N ILE A 318 -12.41 -8.58 -31.27
CA ILE A 318 -11.01 -8.36 -30.86
C ILE A 318 -10.06 -9.12 -31.79
N TYR A 319 -9.02 -8.42 -32.27
CA TYR A 319 -8.11 -8.92 -33.31
C TYR A 319 -6.62 -8.87 -32.87
N GLU A 320 -6.34 -9.28 -31.63
CA GLU A 320 -4.99 -9.16 -31.04
C GLU A 320 -4.12 -10.41 -31.27
N MET A 321 -4.67 -11.62 -31.08
CA MET A 321 -3.93 -12.89 -31.22
C MET A 321 -4.35 -13.66 -32.48
N PRO A 322 -3.44 -14.35 -33.18
CA PRO A 322 -3.77 -15.25 -34.29
C PRO A 322 -4.74 -16.36 -33.88
N ASP A 323 -5.69 -16.70 -34.76
CA ASP A 323 -6.69 -17.75 -34.50
C ASP A 323 -6.09 -19.17 -34.40
N SER A 324 -4.90 -19.38 -34.97
CA SER A 324 -4.17 -20.64 -34.94
C SER A 324 -3.47 -20.93 -33.61
N TRP A 325 -3.49 -19.99 -32.65
CA TRP A 325 -2.83 -20.19 -31.36
C TRP A 325 -3.61 -21.15 -30.47
N PRO A 326 -2.95 -21.80 -29.48
CA PRO A 326 -3.58 -22.76 -28.59
C PRO A 326 -4.82 -22.19 -27.89
N ALA A 327 -5.86 -23.02 -27.74
CA ALA A 327 -7.13 -22.61 -27.15
C ALA A 327 -6.98 -22.00 -25.75
N GLU A 328 -6.07 -22.52 -24.93
CA GLU A 328 -5.83 -22.00 -23.57
C GLU A 328 -5.20 -20.59 -23.58
N ALA A 329 -4.35 -20.27 -24.56
CA ALA A 329 -3.83 -18.92 -24.71
C ALA A 329 -4.95 -17.95 -25.15
N LEU A 330 -5.79 -18.36 -26.10
CA LEU A 330 -6.93 -17.56 -26.56
C LEU A 330 -7.96 -17.31 -25.45
N LYS A 331 -8.23 -18.31 -24.61
CA LYS A 331 -9.11 -18.19 -23.43
C LYS A 331 -8.54 -17.23 -22.40
N ALA A 332 -7.23 -17.28 -22.13
CA ALA A 332 -6.57 -16.35 -21.21
C ALA A 332 -6.71 -14.91 -21.71
N GLN A 333 -6.46 -14.67 -23.01
CA GLN A 333 -6.65 -13.37 -23.64
C GLN A 333 -8.11 -12.91 -23.60
N ALA A 334 -9.08 -13.78 -23.86
CA ALA A 334 -10.49 -13.40 -23.79
C ALA A 334 -10.87 -12.89 -22.40
N ILE A 335 -10.42 -13.55 -21.32
CA ILE A 335 -10.68 -13.12 -19.95
C ILE A 335 -9.92 -11.82 -19.60
N ALA A 336 -8.65 -11.69 -20.01
CA ALA A 336 -7.87 -10.48 -19.80
C ALA A 336 -8.50 -9.28 -20.53
N ALA A 337 -8.88 -9.45 -21.80
CA ALA A 337 -9.55 -8.46 -22.62
C ALA A 337 -10.91 -8.05 -22.04
N ARG A 338 -11.71 -9.01 -21.57
CA ARG A 338 -13.00 -8.75 -20.92
C ARG A 338 -12.85 -7.93 -19.64
N SER A 339 -11.87 -8.30 -18.82
CA SER A 339 -11.58 -7.60 -17.56
C SER A 339 -11.05 -6.18 -17.83
N TYR A 340 -10.18 -6.01 -18.82
CA TYR A 340 -9.71 -4.70 -19.26
C TYR A 340 -10.86 -3.79 -19.72
N ALA A 341 -11.72 -4.28 -20.62
CA ALA A 341 -12.83 -3.49 -21.14
C ALA A 341 -13.78 -3.02 -20.03
N LEU A 342 -14.11 -3.90 -19.09
CA LEU A 342 -14.96 -3.55 -17.94
C LEU A 342 -14.30 -2.55 -17.00
N ALA A 343 -13.04 -2.75 -16.65
CA ALA A 343 -12.30 -1.82 -15.79
C ALA A 343 -12.11 -0.45 -16.47
N TYR A 344 -11.84 -0.44 -17.77
CA TYR A 344 -11.63 0.78 -18.56
C TYR A 344 -12.91 1.61 -18.68
N THR A 345 -14.03 0.94 -18.97
CA THR A 345 -15.34 1.61 -19.16
C THR A 345 -16.05 1.90 -17.84
N ASN A 346 -15.46 1.57 -16.69
CA ASN A 346 -16.14 1.59 -15.39
C ASN A 346 -17.50 0.86 -15.45
N SER A 347 -17.47 -0.39 -15.94
CA SER A 347 -18.65 -1.23 -16.18
C SER A 347 -19.68 -0.62 -17.14
N GLY A 348 -19.20 -0.02 -18.24
CA GLY A 348 -20.05 0.53 -19.31
C GLY A 348 -20.44 2.01 -19.15
N ALA A 349 -20.00 2.69 -18.09
CA ALA A 349 -20.25 4.12 -17.88
C ALA A 349 -19.43 5.04 -18.80
N SER A 350 -18.35 4.54 -19.41
CA SER A 350 -17.46 5.29 -20.30
C SER A 350 -17.24 4.55 -21.62
N GLU A 351 -16.88 5.29 -22.67
CA GLU A 351 -16.57 4.74 -23.99
C GLU A 351 -15.15 4.16 -24.05
N ILE A 352 -14.98 3.02 -24.72
CA ILE A 352 -13.66 2.43 -25.03
C ILE A 352 -13.21 2.75 -26.46
N CYS A 353 -11.92 3.04 -26.63
CA CYS A 353 -11.31 3.25 -27.95
C CYS A 353 -11.03 1.91 -28.67
N THR A 354 -10.96 1.94 -29.99
CA THR A 354 -10.81 0.73 -30.84
C THR A 354 -9.40 0.55 -31.41
N THR A 355 -8.49 1.44 -31.03
CA THR A 355 -7.09 1.41 -31.47
C THR A 355 -6.23 0.63 -30.48
N GLN A 356 -4.98 0.40 -30.88
CA GLN A 356 -3.97 -0.25 -30.05
C GLN A 356 -3.71 0.48 -28.71
N ALA A 357 -4.16 1.72 -28.53
CA ALA A 357 -4.09 2.41 -27.25
C ALA A 357 -5.03 1.80 -26.20
N CYS A 358 -6.09 1.11 -26.63
CA CYS A 358 -6.98 0.34 -25.77
C CYS A 358 -6.89 -1.14 -26.14
N GLN A 359 -7.64 -1.55 -27.18
CA GLN A 359 -7.67 -2.91 -27.71
C GLN A 359 -8.00 -2.82 -29.20
N VAL A 360 -7.29 -3.58 -30.04
CA VAL A 360 -7.54 -3.63 -31.48
C VAL A 360 -8.89 -4.31 -31.74
N TYR A 361 -9.88 -3.50 -32.06
CA TYR A 361 -11.23 -3.94 -32.38
C TYR A 361 -11.57 -3.62 -33.83
N LYS A 362 -11.95 -4.64 -34.61
CA LYS A 362 -12.26 -4.50 -36.04
C LYS A 362 -13.77 -4.60 -36.37
N GLY A 363 -14.62 -4.68 -35.35
CA GLY A 363 -16.03 -4.93 -35.56
C GLY A 363 -16.35 -6.39 -35.94
N GLY A 364 -17.63 -6.73 -35.90
CA GLY A 364 -18.13 -8.03 -36.34
C GLY A 364 -17.67 -9.18 -35.43
N ASN A 365 -17.62 -10.38 -36.01
CA ASN A 365 -17.16 -11.60 -35.36
C ASN A 365 -15.98 -12.15 -36.15
N LYS A 366 -14.83 -12.30 -35.48
CA LYS A 366 -13.62 -12.90 -36.05
C LYS A 366 -13.81 -14.39 -36.39
N GLY A 367 -14.70 -15.10 -35.69
CA GLY A 367 -14.97 -16.51 -35.90
C GLY A 367 -13.89 -17.44 -35.34
N GLY A 368 -13.93 -18.71 -35.76
CA GLY A 368 -12.85 -19.68 -35.55
C GLY A 368 -12.63 -20.10 -34.08
N ASN A 369 -11.37 -20.32 -33.73
CA ASN A 369 -10.98 -20.69 -32.37
C ASN A 369 -11.14 -19.53 -31.38
N TRP A 370 -11.03 -18.28 -31.84
CA TRP A 370 -11.27 -17.09 -31.04
C TRP A 370 -12.72 -17.03 -30.54
N GLU A 371 -13.69 -17.22 -31.45
CA GLU A 371 -15.11 -17.27 -31.07
C GLU A 371 -15.37 -18.38 -30.03
N GLN A 372 -14.77 -19.56 -30.21
CA GLN A 372 -14.89 -20.65 -29.25
C GLN A 372 -14.29 -20.28 -27.88
N ALA A 373 -13.14 -19.60 -27.85
CA ALA A 373 -12.51 -19.15 -26.61
C ALA A 373 -13.33 -18.08 -25.88
N VAL A 374 -13.92 -17.13 -26.62
CA VAL A 374 -14.81 -16.10 -26.06
C VAL A 374 -16.03 -16.77 -25.43
N LYS A 375 -16.72 -17.66 -26.17
CA LYS A 375 -17.89 -18.41 -25.67
C LYS A 375 -17.56 -19.31 -24.49
N ALA A 376 -16.43 -20.04 -24.55
CA ALA A 376 -16.02 -20.95 -23.47
C ALA A 376 -15.65 -20.21 -22.17
N THR A 377 -15.40 -18.91 -22.23
CA THR A 377 -15.05 -18.07 -21.07
C THR A 377 -16.08 -16.98 -20.82
N GLU A 378 -17.29 -17.12 -21.36
CA GLU A 378 -18.33 -16.10 -21.31
C GLU A 378 -18.57 -15.59 -19.89
N GLY A 379 -18.59 -14.26 -19.73
CA GLY A 379 -18.77 -13.59 -18.45
C GLY A 379 -17.61 -13.74 -17.45
N LYS A 380 -16.62 -14.61 -17.67
CA LYS A 380 -15.51 -14.82 -16.74
C LYS A 380 -14.54 -13.64 -16.76
N VAL A 381 -14.33 -13.02 -15.60
CA VAL A 381 -13.48 -11.84 -15.39
C VAL A 381 -12.59 -12.01 -14.15
N MET A 382 -11.53 -11.22 -14.08
CA MET A 382 -10.65 -11.15 -12.90
C MET A 382 -11.09 -10.02 -11.97
N VAL A 383 -11.25 -10.30 -10.68
CA VAL A 383 -11.71 -9.33 -9.67
C VAL A 383 -10.79 -9.35 -8.45
N SER A 384 -10.37 -8.17 -8.00
CA SER A 384 -9.50 -7.94 -6.83
C SER A 384 -10.13 -6.88 -5.92
N GLY A 385 -10.38 -7.22 -4.66
CA GLY A 385 -10.97 -6.28 -3.70
C GLY A 385 -12.37 -5.77 -4.09
N GLY A 386 -13.15 -6.57 -4.82
CA GLY A 386 -14.47 -6.21 -5.34
C GLY A 386 -14.46 -5.37 -6.62
N LEU A 387 -13.29 -4.96 -7.12
CA LEU A 387 -13.11 -4.22 -8.36
C LEU A 387 -12.57 -5.11 -9.47
N VAL A 388 -13.05 -4.91 -10.70
CA VAL A 388 -12.53 -5.64 -11.87
C VAL A 388 -11.07 -5.26 -12.09
N VAL A 389 -10.22 -6.28 -12.22
CA VAL A 389 -8.80 -6.10 -12.53
C VAL A 389 -8.67 -5.50 -13.92
N LYS A 390 -7.88 -4.44 -14.03
CA LYS A 390 -7.49 -3.90 -15.34
C LYS A 390 -6.49 -4.87 -15.97
N GLY A 391 -7.02 -5.81 -16.75
CA GLY A 391 -6.26 -6.90 -17.39
C GLY A 391 -5.35 -6.41 -18.50
N TRP A 392 -4.33 -5.61 -18.17
CA TRP A 392 -3.33 -5.15 -19.12
C TRP A 392 -2.61 -6.34 -19.78
N TYR A 393 -2.32 -6.21 -21.07
CA TYR A 393 -1.57 -7.21 -21.80
C TYR A 393 -0.70 -6.54 -22.87
N SER A 394 0.44 -7.14 -23.16
CA SER A 394 1.41 -6.71 -24.16
C SER A 394 1.76 -7.86 -25.10
N SER A 395 2.23 -7.53 -26.30
CA SER A 395 2.65 -8.55 -27.27
C SER A 395 3.82 -9.36 -26.75
N THR A 396 4.88 -8.71 -26.24
CA THR A 396 6.15 -9.37 -25.94
C THR A 396 6.89 -8.67 -24.82
N ASP A 397 7.36 -9.45 -23.85
CA ASP A 397 7.94 -8.91 -22.62
C ASP A 397 9.45 -9.13 -22.52
N GLY A 398 10.02 -9.94 -23.40
CA GLY A 398 11.47 -10.20 -23.44
C GLY A 398 11.91 -11.10 -22.30
N GLY A 399 11.02 -11.98 -21.84
CA GLY A 399 11.23 -12.88 -20.70
C GLY A 399 11.02 -12.25 -19.31
N TYR A 400 10.64 -10.96 -19.22
CA TYR A 400 10.39 -10.30 -17.94
C TYR A 400 9.19 -9.35 -17.99
N THR A 401 8.24 -9.55 -17.07
CA THR A 401 7.16 -8.59 -16.85
C THR A 401 7.54 -7.60 -15.76
N PHE A 402 6.88 -6.45 -15.77
CA PHE A 402 7.06 -5.36 -14.82
C PHE A 402 5.74 -5.04 -14.12
N SER A 403 5.83 -4.50 -12.91
CA SER A 403 4.67 -3.98 -12.21
C SER A 403 4.23 -2.64 -12.81
N SER A 404 2.98 -2.23 -12.56
CA SER A 404 2.51 -0.91 -12.98
C SER A 404 3.28 0.23 -12.30
N SER A 405 3.81 0.01 -11.08
CA SER A 405 4.70 0.96 -10.40
C SER A 405 6.05 1.12 -11.10
N ASP A 406 6.61 0.04 -11.66
CA ASP A 406 7.90 0.10 -12.37
C ASP A 406 7.80 0.96 -13.65
N VAL A 407 6.62 0.97 -14.29
CA VAL A 407 6.43 1.61 -15.61
C VAL A 407 5.71 2.95 -15.51
N TRP A 408 4.67 3.05 -14.69
CA TRP A 408 3.78 4.23 -14.60
C TRP A 408 3.78 4.88 -13.21
N GLY A 409 4.65 4.45 -12.29
CA GLY A 409 4.80 5.03 -10.95
C GLY A 409 3.66 4.73 -9.95
N SER A 410 2.48 4.33 -10.43
CA SER A 410 1.34 3.93 -9.60
C SER A 410 1.20 2.41 -9.55
N GLY A 411 1.33 1.85 -8.35
CA GLY A 411 1.22 0.41 -8.12
C GLY A 411 -0.23 -0.07 -8.11
N THR A 412 -0.47 -1.26 -8.66
CA THR A 412 -1.72 -2.00 -8.46
C THR A 412 -1.44 -3.27 -7.66
N SER A 413 -2.45 -3.78 -6.95
CA SER A 413 -2.31 -5.03 -6.19
C SER A 413 -2.20 -6.27 -7.07
N PHE A 414 -2.49 -6.15 -8.36
CA PHE A 414 -2.64 -7.28 -9.28
C PHE A 414 -1.55 -7.38 -10.34
N THR A 415 -0.71 -6.38 -10.51
CA THR A 415 0.46 -6.49 -11.41
C THR A 415 1.67 -6.95 -10.60
N LYS A 416 2.53 -7.74 -11.24
CA LYS A 416 3.75 -8.24 -10.59
C LYS A 416 4.89 -8.34 -11.59
N ARG A 417 6.10 -8.27 -11.03
CA ARG A 417 7.34 -8.57 -11.74
C ARG A 417 7.51 -10.08 -11.77
N ILE A 418 7.55 -10.68 -12.96
CA ILE A 418 7.85 -12.10 -13.12
C ILE A 418 8.97 -12.30 -14.12
N ARG A 419 9.75 -13.36 -13.90
CA ARG A 419 10.59 -13.95 -14.93
C ARG A 419 9.73 -14.95 -15.70
N ASP A 420 9.41 -14.61 -16.95
CA ASP A 420 8.49 -15.33 -17.81
C ASP A 420 9.20 -16.43 -18.62
N THR A 421 9.80 -17.38 -17.90
CA THR A 421 10.70 -18.39 -18.47
C THR A 421 10.40 -19.80 -17.98
N ASN A 422 10.82 -20.79 -18.76
CA ASN A 422 10.84 -22.20 -18.37
C ASN A 422 12.17 -22.54 -17.65
N GLY A 423 12.29 -22.07 -16.41
CA GLY A 423 13.47 -22.30 -15.56
C GLY A 423 14.36 -21.07 -15.40
N ASP A 424 15.49 -21.26 -14.71
CA ASP A 424 16.39 -20.16 -14.34
C ASP A 424 17.23 -19.64 -15.52
N ILE A 425 17.50 -18.33 -15.46
CA ILE A 425 18.31 -17.59 -16.43
C ILE A 425 19.58 -17.09 -15.75
N GLY A 426 20.75 -17.52 -16.25
CA GLY A 426 22.05 -17.01 -15.83
C GLY A 426 22.81 -16.28 -16.93
N SER A 427 22.29 -16.25 -18.15
CA SER A 427 22.98 -15.74 -19.33
C SER A 427 22.00 -15.31 -20.44
N PHE A 428 22.47 -14.51 -21.41
CA PHE A 428 21.67 -14.19 -22.60
C PHE A 428 21.25 -15.44 -23.40
N PRO A 429 22.12 -16.44 -23.65
CA PRO A 429 21.71 -17.70 -24.28
C PRO A 429 20.58 -18.45 -23.54
N ASP A 430 20.61 -18.46 -22.20
CA ASP A 430 19.49 -18.99 -21.42
C ASP A 430 18.20 -18.22 -21.72
N LEU A 431 18.28 -16.89 -21.77
CA LEU A 431 17.12 -16.04 -22.05
C LEU A 431 16.52 -16.34 -23.43
N PHE A 432 17.36 -16.46 -24.47
CA PHE A 432 16.89 -16.82 -25.83
C PHE A 432 16.26 -18.20 -25.92
N SER A 433 16.66 -19.15 -25.08
CA SER A 433 16.20 -20.54 -25.16
C SER A 433 15.03 -20.87 -24.24
N LYS A 434 14.93 -20.20 -23.08
CA LYS A 434 13.99 -20.54 -22.01
C LYS A 434 12.82 -19.57 -21.88
N SER A 435 12.87 -18.36 -22.44
CA SER A 435 11.72 -17.44 -22.39
C SER A 435 10.52 -18.00 -23.12
N TYR A 436 9.33 -17.84 -22.54
CA TYR A 436 8.09 -18.31 -23.18
C TYR A 436 7.75 -17.53 -24.45
N ASP A 437 8.21 -16.28 -24.56
CA ASP A 437 7.98 -15.40 -25.71
C ASP A 437 9.16 -15.33 -26.70
N LYS A 438 10.13 -16.25 -26.59
CA LYS A 438 11.34 -16.30 -27.44
C LYS A 438 11.06 -16.32 -28.95
N ASP A 439 9.90 -16.85 -29.35
CA ASP A 439 9.49 -16.97 -30.76
C ASP A 439 8.81 -15.68 -31.28
N SER A 440 8.69 -14.65 -30.44
CA SER A 440 8.19 -13.35 -30.87
C SER A 440 9.20 -12.65 -31.78
N PRO A 441 8.75 -12.04 -32.90
CA PRO A 441 9.61 -11.18 -33.72
C PRO A 441 10.09 -9.93 -32.97
N CYS A 442 9.42 -9.57 -31.86
CA CYS A 442 9.76 -8.44 -31.01
C CYS A 442 10.57 -8.85 -29.77
N PHE A 443 10.93 -10.14 -29.64
CA PHE A 443 11.63 -10.65 -28.46
C PHE A 443 12.97 -9.96 -28.25
N TYR A 444 13.73 -9.80 -29.33
CA TYR A 444 15.03 -9.13 -29.35
C TYR A 444 15.13 -8.33 -30.65
N ALA A 445 14.84 -7.03 -30.57
CA ALA A 445 14.69 -6.18 -31.74
C ALA A 445 15.37 -4.82 -31.52
N ALA A 446 15.99 -4.32 -32.59
CA ALA A 446 16.43 -2.93 -32.64
C ALA A 446 15.20 -2.03 -32.78
N GLN A 447 15.28 -0.81 -32.23
CA GLN A 447 14.19 0.16 -32.29
C GLN A 447 14.65 1.37 -33.08
N GLY A 448 13.88 1.74 -34.10
CA GLY A 448 14.28 2.73 -35.09
C GLY A 448 15.04 2.11 -36.27
N LEU A 449 15.16 2.88 -37.35
CA LEU A 449 15.91 2.50 -38.54
C LEU A 449 16.43 3.76 -39.24
N ARG A 450 17.55 3.61 -39.94
CA ARG A 450 18.06 4.62 -40.86
C ARG A 450 17.48 4.38 -42.24
N THR A 451 17.38 5.40 -43.08
CA THR A 451 17.01 5.20 -44.49
C THR A 451 18.15 4.57 -45.29
N GLU A 452 19.37 4.85 -44.87
CA GLU A 452 20.64 4.34 -45.36
C GLU A 452 20.98 2.97 -44.73
N TYR A 453 22.14 2.42 -45.07
CA TYR A 453 22.74 1.26 -44.40
C TYR A 453 21.82 0.03 -44.32
N ALA A 454 21.23 -0.34 -45.47
CA ALA A 454 20.28 -1.45 -45.58
C ALA A 454 19.01 -1.32 -44.70
N LYS A 455 18.61 -0.08 -44.37
CA LYS A 455 17.46 0.22 -43.51
C LYS A 455 17.56 -0.37 -42.11
N SER A 456 18.72 -0.18 -41.48
CA SER A 456 19.06 -0.80 -40.20
C SER A 456 19.34 0.21 -39.10
N ALA A 457 19.45 -0.29 -37.86
CA ALA A 457 19.82 0.44 -36.66
C ALA A 457 21.31 0.35 -36.33
N TRP A 458 22.13 -0.15 -37.27
CA TRP A 458 23.57 -0.26 -37.08
C TRP A 458 24.25 1.12 -37.03
N LEU A 459 25.16 1.26 -36.08
CA LEU A 459 25.98 2.42 -35.79
C LEU A 459 27.44 2.14 -36.11
N LYS A 460 28.13 3.13 -36.66
CA LYS A 460 29.57 3.09 -36.86
C LYS A 460 30.30 3.20 -35.52
N GLY A 461 31.55 2.73 -35.47
CA GLY A 461 32.41 2.91 -34.31
C GLY A 461 32.56 4.38 -33.87
N GLU A 462 32.57 5.32 -34.80
CA GLU A 462 32.63 6.77 -34.49
C GLU A 462 31.36 7.29 -33.79
N GLU A 463 30.19 6.77 -34.16
CA GLU A 463 28.89 7.16 -33.58
C GLU A 463 28.77 6.59 -32.15
N VAL A 464 29.23 5.36 -31.91
CA VAL A 464 29.31 4.78 -30.57
C VAL A 464 30.35 5.50 -29.70
N ALA A 465 31.49 5.88 -30.28
CA ALA A 465 32.51 6.67 -29.59
C ALA A 465 31.95 8.03 -29.14
N ASP A 466 31.16 8.68 -29.98
CA ASP A 466 30.52 9.95 -29.65
C ASP A 466 29.56 9.84 -28.46
N ILE A 467 28.71 8.80 -28.43
CA ILE A 467 27.82 8.54 -27.29
C ILE A 467 28.63 8.31 -26.01
N ALA A 468 29.70 7.51 -26.08
CA ALA A 468 30.58 7.27 -24.93
C ALA A 468 31.26 8.56 -24.44
N ASN A 469 31.79 9.37 -25.36
CA ASN A 469 32.42 10.65 -25.05
C ASN A 469 31.43 11.64 -24.44
N MET A 470 30.21 11.66 -24.96
CA MET A 470 29.13 12.49 -24.45
C MET A 470 28.82 12.15 -22.98
N ILE A 471 28.70 10.87 -22.64
CA ILE A 471 28.51 10.43 -21.24
C ILE A 471 29.72 10.81 -20.37
N MET A 472 30.95 10.65 -20.88
CA MET A 472 32.16 11.05 -20.16
C MET A 472 32.23 12.57 -19.93
N LEU A 473 31.69 13.36 -20.85
CA LEU A 473 31.65 14.83 -20.78
C LEU A 473 30.60 15.30 -19.77
N THR A 474 29.39 14.76 -19.81
CA THR A 474 28.31 15.14 -18.88
C THR A 474 28.63 14.79 -17.43
N LYS A 475 29.40 13.72 -17.20
CA LYS A 475 29.94 13.40 -15.86
C LYS A 475 30.92 14.42 -15.33
N ARG A 476 31.59 15.18 -16.21
CA ARG A 476 32.55 16.22 -15.84
C ARG A 476 31.89 17.59 -15.73
N ASP A 477 30.93 17.86 -16.61
CA ASP A 477 30.22 19.13 -16.69
C ASP A 477 28.78 18.88 -17.17
N SER A 478 27.87 18.78 -16.21
CA SER A 478 26.46 18.48 -16.46
C SER A 478 25.70 19.65 -17.10
N GLY A 479 26.24 20.86 -17.02
CA GLY A 479 25.64 22.07 -17.60
C GLY A 479 25.65 22.12 -19.13
N LEU A 480 26.35 21.19 -19.78
CA LEU A 480 26.50 21.16 -21.25
C LEU A 480 25.44 20.31 -21.95
N SER A 481 24.51 19.72 -21.19
CA SER A 481 23.50 18.80 -21.71
C SER A 481 22.62 19.41 -22.80
N GLU A 482 22.43 20.74 -22.80
CA GLU A 482 21.64 21.47 -23.81
C GLU A 482 22.22 21.39 -25.23
N HIS A 483 23.50 21.00 -25.37
CA HIS A 483 24.19 20.88 -26.66
C HIS A 483 24.31 19.44 -27.18
N LEU A 484 23.87 18.43 -26.40
CA LEU A 484 24.25 17.03 -26.60
C LEU A 484 23.12 16.17 -27.21
N TYR A 485 22.15 16.81 -27.85
CA TYR A 485 21.05 16.15 -28.57
C TYR A 485 21.51 15.51 -29.89
N GLN A 486 20.60 14.80 -30.55
CA GLN A 486 20.83 14.13 -31.84
C GLN A 486 21.32 15.14 -32.90
N PRO A 487 22.46 14.91 -33.58
CA PRO A 487 22.99 15.82 -34.60
C PRO A 487 22.10 15.98 -35.83
N ASP A 488 21.27 14.97 -36.14
CA ASP A 488 20.42 14.90 -37.32
C ASP A 488 19.05 15.56 -37.11
N LYS A 489 18.83 16.22 -35.96
CA LYS A 489 17.56 16.86 -35.62
C LYS A 489 17.72 18.28 -35.09
N PRO A 490 16.69 19.14 -35.24
CA PRO A 490 16.64 20.42 -34.56
C PRO A 490 16.77 20.24 -33.05
N ASN A 491 17.60 21.07 -32.42
CA ASN A 491 17.76 21.09 -30.97
C ASN A 491 16.46 21.57 -30.29
N PRO A 492 15.88 20.77 -29.37
CA PRO A 492 14.66 21.17 -28.65
C PRO A 492 14.79 22.44 -27.82
N GLU A 493 15.99 22.73 -27.31
CA GLU A 493 16.31 23.93 -26.51
C GLU A 493 16.56 25.17 -27.40
N GLY A 494 16.53 25.02 -28.73
CA GLY A 494 16.88 26.09 -29.67
C GLY A 494 18.37 26.47 -29.64
N LYS A 495 19.21 25.67 -29.00
CA LYS A 495 20.67 25.84 -28.90
C LYS A 495 21.38 25.17 -30.07
N GLU A 496 22.66 25.50 -30.23
CA GLU A 496 23.52 24.77 -31.16
C GLU A 496 23.71 23.33 -30.68
N THR A 497 23.46 22.34 -31.53
CA THR A 497 23.83 20.95 -31.25
C THR A 497 25.30 20.73 -31.61
N TRP A 498 26.09 20.23 -30.67
CA TRP A 498 27.51 19.96 -30.91
C TRP A 498 27.72 18.72 -31.76
N ASP A 499 28.59 18.82 -32.76
CA ASP A 499 29.04 17.68 -33.55
C ASP A 499 30.04 16.79 -32.77
N ILE A 500 30.39 15.66 -33.37
CA ILE A 500 31.33 14.68 -32.78
C ILE A 500 32.70 15.32 -32.48
N GLY A 501 33.16 16.25 -33.32
CA GLY A 501 34.45 16.93 -33.15
C GLY A 501 34.42 17.84 -31.91
N ARG A 502 33.38 18.66 -31.80
CA ARG A 502 33.21 19.59 -30.68
C ARG A 502 33.09 18.87 -29.35
N VAL A 503 32.34 17.76 -29.28
CA VAL A 503 32.23 16.94 -28.06
C VAL A 503 33.62 16.44 -27.61
N LYS A 504 34.46 16.00 -28.56
CA LYS A 504 35.84 15.56 -28.25
C LYS A 504 36.72 16.70 -27.75
N GLU A 505 36.63 17.88 -28.36
CA GLU A 505 37.37 19.07 -27.93
C GLU A 505 37.01 19.49 -26.51
N GLU A 506 35.71 19.58 -26.21
CA GLU A 506 35.20 19.96 -24.89
C GLU A 506 35.58 18.94 -23.81
N LEU A 507 35.56 17.64 -24.16
CA LEU A 507 36.02 16.57 -23.27
C LEU A 507 37.52 16.67 -23.00
N LYS A 508 38.35 16.91 -24.03
CA LYS A 508 39.80 17.14 -23.86
C LYS A 508 40.08 18.36 -22.99
N GLY A 509 39.37 19.46 -23.23
CA GLY A 509 39.50 20.70 -22.47
C GLY A 509 39.20 20.53 -20.98
N ARG A 510 38.40 19.53 -20.61
CA ARG A 510 38.05 19.16 -19.23
C ARG A 510 38.85 17.96 -18.69
N GLY A 511 40.01 17.67 -19.27
CA GLY A 511 40.91 16.61 -18.81
C GLY A 511 40.39 15.19 -19.07
N GLY A 512 39.43 15.03 -19.98
CA GLY A 512 38.99 13.71 -20.46
C GLY A 512 39.82 13.22 -21.64
N ALA A 513 39.99 11.91 -21.75
CA ALA A 513 40.51 11.27 -22.95
C ALA A 513 39.32 10.84 -23.82
N PRO A 514 39.08 11.44 -25.00
CA PRO A 514 38.00 10.99 -25.89
C PRO A 514 38.37 9.69 -26.61
N PHE A 515 37.36 8.84 -26.81
CA PHE A 515 37.40 7.77 -27.80
C PHE A 515 37.33 8.33 -29.21
N ASN A 516 38.17 7.81 -30.09
CA ASN A 516 38.17 8.07 -31.51
C ASN A 516 37.52 6.91 -32.25
N ASN A 517 37.87 5.68 -31.91
CA ASN A 517 37.32 4.46 -32.50
C ASN A 517 36.94 3.45 -31.42
N ILE A 518 35.83 2.76 -31.61
CA ILE A 518 35.39 1.65 -30.76
C ILE A 518 35.72 0.32 -31.44
N SER A 519 36.38 -0.58 -30.72
CA SER A 519 36.70 -1.93 -31.17
C SER A 519 35.69 -2.97 -30.72
N SER A 520 35.09 -2.80 -29.54
CA SER A 520 34.13 -3.76 -28.99
C SER A 520 33.21 -3.12 -27.96
N VAL A 521 31.99 -3.65 -27.88
CA VAL A 521 30.99 -3.30 -26.86
C VAL A 521 30.51 -4.60 -26.23
N SER A 522 30.41 -4.63 -24.90
CA SER A 522 29.87 -5.77 -24.15
C SER A 522 29.02 -5.28 -22.98
N MET A 523 28.07 -6.10 -22.52
CA MET A 523 27.19 -5.72 -21.41
C MET A 523 27.15 -6.80 -20.35
N SER A 524 26.91 -6.34 -19.13
CA SER A 524 26.49 -7.18 -18.03
C SER A 524 25.02 -6.91 -17.72
N ALA A 525 24.30 -7.95 -17.33
CA ALA A 525 22.90 -7.86 -16.96
C ALA A 525 22.64 -8.59 -15.65
N ASP A 526 21.71 -8.06 -14.88
CA ASP A 526 21.09 -8.74 -13.75
C ASP A 526 19.87 -9.51 -14.26
N PHE A 527 20.04 -10.83 -14.42
CA PHE A 527 18.98 -11.74 -14.85
C PHE A 527 17.96 -12.06 -13.74
N SER A 528 18.18 -11.63 -12.50
CA SER A 528 17.15 -11.71 -11.46
C SER A 528 16.08 -10.66 -11.66
N SER A 529 16.48 -9.45 -12.06
CA SER A 529 15.59 -8.33 -12.28
C SER A 529 15.28 -8.07 -13.77
N GLY A 530 16.03 -8.67 -14.70
CA GLY A 530 15.85 -8.43 -16.13
C GLY A 530 16.27 -7.02 -16.52
N MET A 531 17.48 -6.61 -16.11
CA MET A 531 18.01 -5.27 -16.38
C MET A 531 19.48 -5.32 -16.77
N THR A 532 19.88 -4.50 -17.75
CA THR A 532 21.29 -4.29 -18.09
C THR A 532 21.94 -3.42 -17.02
N THR A 533 22.98 -3.93 -16.35
CA THR A 533 23.65 -3.26 -15.23
C THR A 533 24.77 -2.36 -15.70
N SER A 534 25.53 -2.79 -16.71
CA SER A 534 26.66 -2.03 -17.23
C SER A 534 26.91 -2.27 -18.71
N VAL A 535 27.46 -1.24 -19.36
CA VAL A 535 27.94 -1.27 -20.74
C VAL A 535 29.43 -0.99 -20.72
N THR A 536 30.22 -1.93 -21.22
CA THR A 536 31.68 -1.79 -21.35
C THR A 536 32.00 -1.48 -22.80
N ILE A 537 32.62 -0.32 -23.02
CA ILE A 537 33.05 0.13 -24.34
C ILE A 537 34.56 0.10 -24.38
N SER A 538 35.13 -0.58 -25.36
CA SER A 538 36.58 -0.65 -25.56
C SER A 538 36.97 -0.08 -26.90
N GLY A 539 38.06 0.68 -26.91
CA GLY A 539 38.53 1.45 -28.06
C GLY A 539 39.84 2.16 -27.72
N ASP A 540 40.67 2.41 -28.74
CA ASP A 540 41.95 3.11 -28.58
C ASP A 540 42.87 2.55 -27.47
N GLY A 541 42.83 1.23 -27.25
CA GLY A 541 43.66 0.55 -26.24
C GLY A 541 43.18 0.68 -24.79
N ARG A 542 41.98 1.21 -24.54
CA ARG A 542 41.38 1.30 -23.19
C ARG A 542 39.92 0.85 -23.18
N SER A 543 39.38 0.65 -21.97
CA SER A 543 37.98 0.31 -21.75
C SER A 543 37.37 1.23 -20.71
N GLU A 544 36.11 1.62 -20.93
CA GLU A 544 35.31 2.39 -19.99
C GLU A 544 34.01 1.65 -19.68
N ILE A 545 33.57 1.71 -18.43
CA ILE A 545 32.35 1.05 -17.96
C ILE A 545 31.32 2.12 -17.61
N PHE A 546 30.15 2.02 -18.24
CA PHE A 546 29.00 2.88 -18.02
C PHE A 546 27.91 2.13 -17.28
N ASN A 547 27.12 2.84 -16.46
CA ASN A 547 25.92 2.26 -15.89
C ASN A 547 24.88 2.02 -17.00
N GLY A 548 24.16 0.89 -16.96
CA GLY A 548 23.25 0.49 -18.03
C GLY A 548 22.05 1.42 -18.23
N SER A 549 21.45 1.95 -17.16
CA SER A 549 20.30 2.87 -17.29
C SER A 549 20.76 4.27 -17.74
N GLU A 550 21.93 4.71 -17.27
CA GLU A 550 22.57 5.94 -17.70
C GLU A 550 22.92 5.88 -19.19
N PHE A 551 23.59 4.82 -19.63
CA PHE A 551 23.96 4.62 -21.03
C PHE A 551 22.73 4.65 -21.94
N LYS A 552 21.68 3.92 -21.58
CA LYS A 552 20.39 3.94 -22.29
C LYS A 552 19.85 5.37 -22.46
N SER A 553 19.86 6.15 -21.38
CA SER A 553 19.28 7.50 -21.38
C SER A 553 20.04 8.42 -22.33
N PHE A 554 21.38 8.41 -22.24
CA PHE A 554 22.23 9.21 -23.13
C PHE A 554 22.23 8.70 -24.57
N PHE A 555 22.15 7.37 -24.76
CA PHE A 555 21.97 6.77 -26.08
C PHE A 555 20.71 7.32 -26.76
N ASN A 556 19.57 7.33 -26.08
CA ASN A 556 18.32 7.82 -26.67
C ASN A 556 18.33 9.32 -27.00
N VAL A 557 19.13 10.11 -26.28
CA VAL A 557 19.30 11.54 -26.53
C VAL A 557 20.21 11.81 -27.73
N ARG A 558 21.16 10.92 -28.03
CA ARG A 558 22.24 11.20 -29.00
C ARG A 558 22.23 10.32 -30.24
N ALA A 559 21.66 9.12 -30.17
CA ALA A 559 21.66 8.19 -31.29
C ALA A 559 20.89 8.76 -32.50
N PRO A 560 21.43 8.59 -33.73
CA PRO A 560 20.83 9.14 -34.93
C PRO A 560 19.53 8.43 -35.33
N ALA A 561 18.74 9.06 -36.19
CA ALA A 561 17.57 8.50 -36.87
C ALA A 561 16.48 7.90 -35.95
N ASN A 562 16.38 8.39 -34.71
CA ASN A 562 15.51 7.80 -33.67
C ASN A 562 15.82 6.36 -33.32
N ILE A 563 17.07 5.93 -33.49
CA ILE A 563 17.47 4.64 -32.93
C ILE A 563 17.38 4.75 -31.41
N GLN A 564 16.72 3.78 -30.77
CA GLN A 564 16.42 3.85 -29.35
C GLN A 564 16.63 2.51 -28.64
N ILE A 565 16.89 2.60 -27.35
CA ILE A 565 16.79 1.52 -26.39
C ILE A 565 15.52 1.78 -25.57
N VAL A 566 14.53 0.90 -25.67
CA VAL A 566 13.19 1.13 -25.09
C VAL A 566 13.07 0.47 -23.72
N GLY A 567 13.75 -0.66 -23.51
CA GLY A 567 13.67 -1.46 -22.29
C GLY A 567 14.83 -1.30 -21.31
N PRO A 568 14.68 -1.79 -20.08
CA PRO A 568 15.77 -1.83 -19.11
C PRO A 568 16.75 -2.98 -19.42
N LEU A 569 16.32 -4.02 -20.12
CA LEU A 569 17.18 -5.08 -20.64
C LEU A 569 17.43 -4.88 -22.12
N TYR A 570 18.71 -4.80 -22.47
CA TYR A 570 19.18 -4.71 -23.84
C TYR A 570 20.54 -5.36 -23.97
N ASN A 571 20.82 -5.87 -25.16
CA ASN A 571 22.12 -6.40 -25.54
C ASN A 571 22.58 -5.71 -26.84
N ALA A 572 23.78 -6.02 -27.31
CA ALA A 572 24.46 -5.31 -28.37
C ALA A 572 25.14 -6.34 -29.24
N GLU A 573 25.02 -6.10 -30.53
CA GLU A 573 25.58 -6.93 -31.57
C GLU A 573 26.73 -6.16 -32.21
N SER A 574 27.73 -6.91 -32.68
CA SER A 574 28.86 -6.34 -33.41
C SER A 574 29.16 -7.14 -34.67
N LYS A 575 29.69 -6.48 -35.70
CA LYS A 575 30.09 -7.08 -36.97
C LYS A 575 31.43 -6.56 -37.46
#